data_AF-A0A939YVZ4-F1
#
_entry.id   AF-A0A939YVZ4-F1
#
_cell.length_a   1.000
_cell.length_b   1.000
_cell.length_c   1.000
_cell.angle_alpha   90.00
_cell.angle_beta   90.00
_cell.angle_gamma   90.00
#
_symmetry.space_group_name_H-M   'P 1'
#
loop_
_entity.id
_entity.type
_entity.pdbx_description
1 polymer ?
#
loop_
_entity_poly.entity_id
_entity_poly.type
_entity_poly.pdbx_seq_one_letter_code
_entity_poly.pdbx_strand_id
1 'polypeptide(L)'
;IHEKYVDFIATFETDAGPTISGYIFDNMTVSRLGHGMVYYHRWEDLKGNCPSNVYALRNHMGSPDVPYDKTIEMMMDDMKLCGFPVKERLYEQETYYCPHVSPTDYANGWYDKLEAIQGKQNTWYAGEIMSFGDMEDTCAMSKDLVERFF
;
A
#
# COMPACT_ATOMS: atom_id res chain seq x y z
N ILE A 1 3.78 0.23 14.03
CA ILE A 1 4.47 0.00 12.74
C ILE A 1 3.49 0.42 11.65
N HIS A 2 3.97 0.90 10.51
CA HIS A 2 3.14 1.16 9.33
C HIS A 2 3.97 0.85 8.10
N GLU A 3 3.30 0.62 6.99
CA GLU A 3 3.90 0.46 5.68
C GLU A 3 3.98 1.79 4.94
N LYS A 4 5.06 1.96 4.19
CA LYS A 4 5.40 3.14 3.39
C LYS A 4 5.23 2.77 1.93
N TYR A 5 3.97 2.75 1.51
CA TYR A 5 3.62 2.49 0.11
C TYR A 5 3.88 3.74 -0.71
N VAL A 6 4.53 3.56 -1.85
CA VAL A 6 4.73 4.61 -2.85
C VAL A 6 4.02 4.22 -4.12
N ASP A 7 3.30 5.18 -4.70
CA ASP A 7 2.70 5.03 -6.00
C ASP A 7 2.81 6.31 -6.83
N PHE A 8 2.82 6.10 -8.15
CA PHE A 8 2.65 7.17 -9.13
C PHE A 8 1.79 6.67 -10.29
N ILE A 9 1.18 7.61 -11.01
CA ILE A 9 0.47 7.33 -12.25
C ILE A 9 1.45 7.44 -13.41
N ALA A 10 1.78 6.33 -14.05
CA ALA A 10 2.58 6.29 -15.27
C ALA A 10 1.74 6.67 -16.49
N THR A 11 2.30 7.52 -17.35
CA THR A 11 1.86 7.63 -18.75
C THR A 11 2.89 6.99 -19.67
N PHE A 12 2.49 6.74 -20.91
CA PHE A 12 3.29 6.04 -21.90
C PHE A 12 3.27 6.80 -23.23
N GLU A 13 4.15 6.42 -24.16
CA GLU A 13 3.97 6.84 -25.56
C GLU A 13 2.67 6.24 -26.12
N THR A 14 2.13 6.89 -27.17
CA THR A 14 0.85 6.48 -27.77
C THR A 14 0.85 4.99 -28.14
N ASP A 15 -0.17 4.27 -27.66
CA ASP A 15 -0.36 2.83 -27.80
C ASP A 15 0.78 1.94 -27.26
N ALA A 16 1.69 2.49 -26.45
CA ALA A 16 2.86 1.77 -25.92
C ALA A 16 2.72 1.34 -24.45
N GLY A 17 1.61 1.65 -23.79
CA GLY A 17 1.33 1.24 -22.42
C GLY A 17 0.78 -0.20 -22.28
N PRO A 18 0.59 -0.68 -21.04
CA PRO A 18 -0.01 -1.98 -20.80
C PRO A 18 -1.48 -2.00 -21.25
N THR A 19 -1.97 -3.19 -21.58
CA THR A 19 -3.39 -3.43 -21.93
C THR A 19 -4.12 -4.28 -20.88
N ILE A 20 -3.41 -4.66 -19.83
CA ILE A 20 -3.91 -5.40 -18.68
C ILE A 20 -3.03 -5.06 -17.47
N SER A 21 -3.54 -5.26 -16.26
CA SER A 21 -2.75 -5.11 -15.04
C SER A 21 -1.71 -6.22 -14.94
N GLY A 22 -0.62 -5.97 -14.23
CA GLY A 22 0.45 -6.96 -14.04
C GLY A 22 0.94 -7.00 -12.60
N TYR A 23 1.20 -8.21 -12.13
CA TYR A 23 1.81 -8.50 -10.84
C TYR A 23 3.23 -9.04 -11.08
N ILE A 24 4.21 -8.45 -10.40
CA ILE A 24 5.62 -8.81 -10.52
C ILE A 24 6.00 -9.55 -9.23
N PHE A 25 5.63 -10.83 -9.14
CA PHE A 25 5.81 -11.63 -7.92
C PHE A 25 7.26 -11.72 -7.45
N ASP A 26 8.23 -11.72 -8.38
CA ASP A 26 9.66 -11.74 -8.03
C ASP A 26 10.07 -10.50 -7.23
N ASN A 27 9.38 -9.36 -7.44
CA ASN A 27 9.60 -8.13 -6.69
C ASN A 27 8.89 -8.10 -5.32
N MET A 28 8.05 -9.10 -5.00
CA MET A 28 7.38 -9.23 -3.69
C MET A 28 8.24 -10.02 -2.70
N THR A 29 9.53 -9.71 -2.65
CA THR A 29 10.51 -10.34 -1.76
C THR A 29 11.34 -9.27 -1.07
N VAL A 30 11.84 -9.55 0.15
CA VAL A 30 12.60 -8.57 0.94
C VAL A 30 13.88 -8.14 0.21
N SER A 31 14.52 -9.03 -0.54
CA SER A 31 15.70 -8.70 -1.36
C SER A 31 15.41 -7.76 -2.53
N ARG A 32 14.13 -7.53 -2.84
CA ARG A 32 13.64 -6.64 -3.89
C ARG A 32 12.81 -5.48 -3.31
N LEU A 33 13.00 -5.16 -2.04
CA LEU A 33 12.33 -4.01 -1.40
C LEU A 33 12.54 -2.72 -2.23
N GLY A 34 11.48 -1.94 -2.39
CA GLY A 34 11.46 -0.71 -3.19
C GLY A 34 11.22 -0.90 -4.69
N HIS A 35 11.20 -2.14 -5.21
CA HIS A 35 10.86 -2.41 -6.61
C HIS A 35 9.34 -2.32 -6.86
N GLY A 36 8.97 -2.06 -8.11
CA GLY A 36 7.57 -2.07 -8.54
C GLY A 36 6.98 -3.47 -8.40
N MET A 37 5.90 -3.60 -7.63
CA MET A 37 5.27 -4.90 -7.32
C MET A 37 4.06 -5.18 -8.21
N VAL A 38 3.31 -4.13 -8.56
CA VAL A 38 2.09 -4.23 -9.35
C VAL A 38 1.89 -2.93 -10.12
N TYR A 39 1.34 -3.03 -11.33
CA TYR A 39 0.77 -1.91 -12.06
C TYR A 39 -0.68 -2.16 -12.41
N TYR A 40 -1.51 -1.13 -12.25
CA TYR A 40 -2.96 -1.21 -12.41
C TYR A 40 -3.41 -0.53 -13.70
N HIS A 41 -3.85 -1.34 -14.66
CA HIS A 41 -4.54 -0.90 -15.86
C HIS A 41 -6.04 -0.90 -15.60
N ARG A 42 -6.66 0.30 -15.66
CA ARG A 42 -8.03 0.52 -15.21
C ARG A 42 -9.05 0.65 -16.34
N TRP A 43 -8.69 1.40 -17.39
CA TRP A 43 -9.62 1.84 -18.42
C TRP A 43 -9.38 1.05 -19.71
N GLU A 44 -10.13 -0.04 -19.88
CA GLU A 44 -9.99 -0.99 -21.00
C GLU A 44 -10.15 -0.31 -22.37
N ASP A 45 -11.07 0.65 -22.47
CA ASP A 45 -11.37 1.41 -23.68
C ASP A 45 -10.19 2.27 -24.15
N LEU A 46 -9.29 2.67 -23.24
CA LEU A 46 -8.08 3.42 -23.57
C LEU A 46 -6.93 2.53 -24.04
N LYS A 47 -7.01 1.20 -23.87
CA LYS A 47 -5.99 0.24 -24.28
C LYS A 47 -4.59 0.67 -23.80
N GLY A 48 -3.59 0.68 -24.69
CA GLY A 48 -2.22 1.10 -24.40
C GLY A 48 -2.04 2.60 -24.12
N ASN A 49 -3.10 3.40 -24.23
CA ASN A 49 -3.09 4.82 -23.82
C ASN A 49 -3.58 5.02 -22.38
N CYS A 50 -3.97 3.96 -21.66
CA CYS A 50 -4.44 4.05 -20.29
C CYS A 50 -3.29 4.45 -19.35
N PRO A 51 -3.40 5.59 -18.64
CA PRO A 51 -2.52 5.86 -17.49
C PRO A 51 -2.66 4.75 -16.46
N SER A 52 -1.56 4.33 -15.86
CA SER A 52 -1.55 3.16 -14.96
C SER A 52 -0.82 3.50 -13.65
N ASN A 53 -1.44 3.19 -12.51
CA ASN A 53 -0.75 3.31 -11.22
C ASN A 53 0.31 2.23 -11.08
N VAL A 54 1.48 2.57 -10.58
CA VAL A 54 2.57 1.63 -10.26
C VAL A 54 2.82 1.69 -8.76
N TYR A 55 2.92 0.54 -8.09
CA TYR A 55 3.00 0.47 -6.62
C TYR A 55 4.28 -0.21 -6.16
N ALA A 56 4.90 0.33 -5.10
CA ALA A 56 6.05 -0.25 -4.42
C ALA A 56 5.96 -0.06 -2.91
N LEU A 57 6.72 -0.86 -2.16
CA LEU A 57 6.84 -0.75 -0.70
C LEU A 57 8.29 -0.40 -0.33
N ARG A 58 8.47 0.60 0.55
CA ARG A 58 9.81 1.13 0.89
C ARG A 58 10.43 0.55 2.15
N ASN A 59 9.63 0.00 3.05
CA ASN A 59 10.08 -0.48 4.35
C ASN A 59 9.71 -1.94 4.55
N HIS A 60 10.50 -2.63 5.36
CA HIS A 60 10.21 -3.97 5.84
C HIS A 60 10.89 -4.15 7.18
N MET A 61 10.23 -4.84 8.12
CA MET A 61 10.81 -5.09 9.44
C MET A 61 12.17 -5.80 9.32
N GLY A 62 13.19 -5.26 10.00
CA GLY A 62 14.55 -5.81 9.95
C GLY A 62 15.36 -5.43 8.71
N SER A 63 14.84 -4.58 7.83
CA SER A 63 15.58 -3.99 6.70
C SER A 63 15.60 -2.46 6.81
N PRO A 64 16.69 -1.79 6.37
CA PRO A 64 16.68 -0.34 6.24
C PRO A 64 15.69 0.08 5.16
N ASP A 65 14.98 1.17 5.40
CA ASP A 65 14.09 1.76 4.40
C ASP A 65 14.86 2.08 3.12
N VAL A 66 14.24 1.82 1.99
CA VAL A 66 14.75 2.27 0.69
C VAL A 66 14.48 3.78 0.56
N PRO A 67 15.46 4.60 0.13
CA PRO A 67 15.22 6.00 -0.18
C PRO A 67 14.12 6.19 -1.23
N TYR A 68 13.37 7.28 -1.11
CA TYR A 68 12.22 7.56 -1.98
C TYR A 68 12.63 7.62 -3.46
N ASP A 69 13.58 8.49 -3.80
CA ASP A 69 14.04 8.66 -5.18
C ASP A 69 14.58 7.36 -5.78
N LYS A 70 15.28 6.54 -4.98
CA LYS A 70 15.76 5.23 -5.41
C LYS A 70 14.61 4.25 -5.70
N THR A 71 13.54 4.31 -4.92
CA THR A 71 12.32 3.51 -5.13
C THR A 71 11.69 3.89 -6.47
N ILE A 72 11.58 5.18 -6.75
CA ILE A 72 11.07 5.69 -8.03
C ILE A 72 11.93 5.25 -9.22
N GLU A 73 13.26 5.36 -9.11
CA GLU A 73 14.18 4.87 -10.13
C GLU A 73 13.95 3.38 -10.43
N MET A 74 13.89 2.55 -9.38
CA MET A 74 13.66 1.12 -9.51
C MET A 74 12.29 0.80 -10.13
N MET A 75 11.23 1.50 -9.72
CA MET A 75 9.89 1.34 -10.31
C MET A 75 9.86 1.69 -11.81
N MET A 76 10.54 2.76 -12.23
CA MET A 76 10.64 3.11 -13.65
C MET A 76 11.44 2.08 -14.44
N ASP A 77 12.54 1.58 -13.87
CA ASP A 77 13.34 0.51 -14.46
C ASP A 77 12.54 -0.78 -14.60
N ASP A 78 11.76 -1.16 -13.58
CA ASP A 78 10.88 -2.33 -13.62
C ASP A 78 9.80 -2.20 -14.71
N MET A 79 9.19 -1.02 -14.84
CA MET A 79 8.21 -0.75 -15.91
C MET A 79 8.84 -0.86 -17.30
N LYS A 80 10.07 -0.35 -17.48
CA LYS A 80 10.84 -0.52 -18.71
C LYS A 80 11.16 -1.99 -18.99
N LEU A 81 11.54 -2.76 -17.98
CA LEU A 81 11.79 -4.21 -18.10
C LEU A 81 10.52 -4.98 -18.48
N CYS A 82 9.36 -4.53 -18.02
CA CYS A 82 8.05 -5.06 -18.43
C CYS A 82 7.65 -4.68 -19.87
N GLY A 83 8.46 -3.86 -20.57
CA GLY A 83 8.18 -3.39 -21.93
C GLY A 83 7.36 -2.11 -22.01
N PHE A 84 7.12 -1.44 -20.88
CA PHE A 84 6.28 -0.24 -20.77
C PHE A 84 7.09 0.93 -20.20
N PRO A 85 8.07 1.49 -20.94
CA PRO A 85 8.85 2.61 -20.45
C PRO A 85 7.94 3.80 -20.12
N VAL A 86 8.07 4.28 -18.88
CA VAL A 86 7.27 5.41 -18.38
C VAL A 86 7.70 6.69 -19.11
N LYS A 87 6.72 7.40 -19.68
CA LYS A 87 6.92 8.70 -20.34
C LYS A 87 6.91 9.83 -19.33
N GLU A 88 5.85 9.94 -18.55
CA GLU A 88 5.71 10.90 -17.46
C GLU A 88 5.14 10.21 -16.22
N ARG A 89 5.47 10.76 -15.05
CA ARG A 89 4.88 10.38 -13.77
C ARG A 89 3.92 11.50 -13.38
N LEU A 90 2.63 11.20 -13.43
CA LEU A 90 1.58 12.06 -12.90
C LEU A 90 1.29 11.64 -11.48
N TYR A 91 0.92 12.59 -10.62
CA TYR A 91 0.51 12.40 -9.23
C TYR A 91 1.24 11.27 -8.48
N GLU A 92 2.20 11.68 -7.66
CA GLU A 92 3.05 10.78 -6.91
C GLU A 92 2.80 10.98 -5.42
N GLN A 93 2.73 9.89 -4.67
CA GLN A 93 2.50 9.95 -3.23
C GLN A 93 3.22 8.85 -2.47
N GLU A 94 3.46 9.12 -1.19
CA GLU A 94 3.74 8.10 -0.18
C GLU A 94 2.58 8.08 0.81
N THR A 95 2.08 6.88 1.10
CA THR A 95 0.92 6.66 1.98
C THR A 95 1.37 6.07 3.31
N TYR A 96 0.92 6.66 4.43
CA TYR A 96 0.92 5.98 5.72
C TYR A 96 -0.10 4.84 5.63
N TYR A 97 0.37 3.61 5.53
CA TYR A 97 -0.47 2.48 5.14
C TYR A 97 -0.46 1.37 6.18
N CYS A 98 -1.61 0.73 6.40
CA CYS A 98 -1.76 -0.48 7.23
C CYS A 98 -1.05 -0.36 8.61
N PRO A 99 -1.45 0.57 9.49
CA PRO A 99 -0.90 0.65 10.83
C PRO A 99 -1.14 -0.65 11.61
N HIS A 100 -0.07 -1.20 12.19
CA HIS A 100 -0.11 -2.49 12.91
C HIS A 100 0.97 -2.57 13.99
N VAL A 101 0.99 -3.67 14.74
CA VAL A 101 1.97 -3.95 15.80
C VAL A 101 2.88 -5.12 15.43
N SER A 102 4.04 -5.22 16.09
CA SER A 102 4.95 -6.35 15.84
C SER A 102 4.32 -7.68 16.27
N PRO A 103 4.75 -8.83 15.73
CA PRO A 103 4.29 -10.14 16.21
C PRO A 103 4.52 -10.34 17.71
N THR A 104 5.63 -9.81 18.24
CA THR A 104 5.96 -9.84 19.67
C THR A 104 4.95 -9.04 20.49
N ASP A 105 4.61 -7.82 20.07
CA ASP A 105 3.64 -6.97 20.78
C ASP A 105 2.23 -7.56 20.71
N TYR A 106 1.85 -8.11 19.55
CA TYR A 106 0.60 -8.86 19.39
C TYR A 106 0.53 -10.00 20.40
N ALA A 107 1.55 -10.86 20.46
CA ALA A 107 1.63 -11.97 21.40
C ALA A 107 1.64 -11.52 22.88
N ASN A 108 2.14 -10.32 23.15
CA ASN A 108 2.14 -9.70 24.49
C ASN A 108 0.81 -9.01 24.86
N GLY A 109 -0.26 -9.27 24.11
CA GLY A 109 -1.62 -8.81 24.41
C GLY A 109 -1.83 -7.32 24.16
N TRP A 110 -1.22 -6.75 23.12
CA TRP A 110 -1.39 -5.33 22.79
C TRP A 110 -2.85 -4.97 22.55
N TYR A 111 -3.56 -5.79 21.76
CA TYR A 111 -4.98 -5.61 21.48
C TYR A 111 -5.86 -5.79 22.73
N ASP A 112 -5.57 -6.79 23.58
CA ASP A 112 -6.29 -6.99 24.85
C ASP A 112 -6.22 -5.73 25.73
N LYS A 113 -5.03 -5.12 25.81
CA LYS A 113 -4.81 -3.90 26.59
C LYS A 113 -5.55 -2.70 26.02
N LEU A 114 -5.59 -2.56 24.69
CA LEU A 114 -6.28 -1.44 24.03
C LEU A 114 -7.80 -1.60 24.11
N GLU A 115 -8.31 -2.81 23.92
CA GLU A 115 -9.74 -3.12 24.10
C GLU A 115 -10.19 -2.89 25.55
N ALA A 116 -9.37 -3.24 26.55
CA ALA A 116 -9.69 -3.03 27.96
C ALA A 116 -9.81 -1.54 28.36
N ILE A 117 -9.37 -0.60 27.53
CA ILE A 117 -9.48 0.85 27.79
C ILE A 117 -10.53 1.55 26.94
N GLN A 118 -11.32 0.83 26.13
CA GLN A 118 -12.46 1.40 25.41
C GLN A 118 -13.43 2.09 26.38
N GLY A 119 -13.86 3.31 26.05
CA GLY A 119 -14.75 4.13 26.88
C GLY A 119 -14.09 4.80 28.08
N LYS A 120 -12.80 4.54 28.38
CA LYS A 120 -12.09 5.21 29.47
C LYS A 120 -12.00 6.71 29.17
N GLN A 121 -12.46 7.53 30.13
CA GLN A 121 -12.55 8.99 29.95
C GLN A 121 -13.32 9.39 28.68
N ASN A 122 -14.40 8.66 28.37
CA ASN A 122 -15.25 8.94 27.20
C ASN A 122 -14.47 8.94 25.88
N THR A 123 -13.46 8.07 25.77
CA THR A 123 -12.63 7.92 24.58
C THR A 123 -12.77 6.50 24.04
N TRP A 124 -13.00 6.38 22.73
CA TRP A 124 -13.08 5.10 22.03
C TRP A 124 -12.08 5.07 20.87
N TYR A 125 -11.44 3.92 20.69
CA TYR A 125 -10.42 3.70 19.67
C TYR A 125 -11.02 2.89 18.52
N ALA A 126 -10.71 3.30 17.30
CA ALA A 126 -11.26 2.78 16.05
C ALA A 126 -10.20 2.84 14.93
N GLY A 127 -10.63 2.67 13.68
CA GLY A 127 -9.78 2.73 12.48
C GLY A 127 -8.97 1.45 12.21
N GLU A 128 -8.03 1.59 11.28
CA GLU A 128 -7.23 0.47 10.74
C GLU A 128 -6.46 -0.28 11.82
N ILE A 129 -5.88 0.44 12.80
CA ILE A 129 -5.10 -0.17 13.87
C ILE A 129 -5.93 -1.11 14.75
N MET A 130 -7.24 -0.87 14.88
CA MET A 130 -8.18 -1.70 15.64
C MET A 130 -8.76 -2.86 14.83
N SER A 131 -8.52 -2.88 13.53
CA SER A 131 -9.09 -3.84 12.59
C SER A 131 -8.02 -4.27 11.59
N PHE A 132 -8.16 -3.88 10.33
CA PHE A 132 -7.17 -4.10 9.28
C PHE A 132 -7.14 -2.89 8.33
N GLY A 133 -6.07 -2.77 7.53
CA GLY A 133 -5.81 -1.65 6.62
C GLY A 133 -6.66 -1.66 5.34
N ASP A 134 -7.92 -2.05 5.42
CA ASP A 134 -8.88 -1.96 4.32
C ASP A 134 -10.20 -1.27 4.75
N MET A 135 -10.98 -0.84 3.76
CA MET A 135 -12.20 -0.07 4.01
C MET A 135 -13.33 -0.92 4.62
N GLU A 136 -13.39 -2.21 4.30
CA GLU A 136 -14.47 -3.07 4.77
C GLU A 136 -14.29 -3.36 6.27
N ASP A 137 -13.10 -3.76 6.68
CA ASP A 137 -12.79 -4.09 8.08
C ASP A 137 -12.90 -2.85 8.98
N THR A 138 -12.47 -1.68 8.50
CA THR A 138 -12.62 -0.43 9.25
C THR A 138 -14.08 0.01 9.41
N CYS A 139 -14.90 -0.15 8.37
CA CYS A 139 -16.35 0.09 8.47
C CYS A 139 -17.04 -0.93 9.38
N ALA A 140 -16.72 -2.22 9.25
CA ALA A 140 -17.28 -3.28 10.06
C ALA A 140 -16.95 -3.11 11.55
N MET A 141 -15.70 -2.79 11.88
CA MET A 141 -15.30 -2.49 13.26
C MET A 141 -15.99 -1.24 13.79
N SER A 142 -16.19 -0.21 12.97
CA SER A 142 -16.92 0.99 13.40
C SER A 142 -18.38 0.68 13.74
N LYS A 143 -19.01 -0.21 12.97
CA LYS A 143 -20.36 -0.72 13.26
C LYS A 143 -20.39 -1.51 14.58
N ASP A 144 -19.45 -2.44 14.77
CA ASP A 144 -19.32 -3.25 15.99
C ASP A 144 -19.10 -2.36 17.23
N LEU A 145 -18.28 -1.30 17.10
CA LEU A 145 -18.01 -0.35 18.18
C LEU A 145 -19.28 0.36 18.66
N VAL A 146 -20.16 0.74 17.73
CA VAL A 146 -21.49 1.30 18.08
C VAL A 146 -22.30 0.24 18.83
N GLU A 147 -22.45 -0.96 18.28
CA GLU A 147 -23.27 -2.03 18.89
C GLU A 147 -22.79 -2.44 20.29
N ARG A 148 -21.48 -2.31 20.57
CA ARG A 148 -20.89 -2.68 21.87
C ARG A 148 -20.99 -1.59 22.94
N PHE A 149 -21.03 -0.32 22.56
CA PHE A 149 -20.82 0.79 23.51
C PHE A 149 -21.85 1.92 23.43
N PHE A 150 -22.74 1.94 22.44
CA PHE A 150 -23.73 3.00 22.19
C PHE A 150 -25.12 2.44 21.93
#